data_AF-A0A842U0P8-F1
#
_entry.id   AF-A0A842U0P8-F1
#
_cell.length_a   1.000
_cell.length_b   1.000
_cell.length_c   1.000
_cell.angle_alpha   90.00
_cell.angle_beta   90.00
_cell.angle_gamma   90.00
#
_symmetry.space_group_name_H-M   'P 1'
#
loop_
_entity.id
_entity.type
_entity.pdbx_description
1 polymer ?
#
loop_
_entity_poly.entity_id
_entity_poly.type
_entity_poly.pdbx_seq_one_letter_code
_entity_poly.pdbx_strand_id
1 'polypeptide(L)'
;MSMNIKQRHFIKSSEIKQLKEDLKKQYNDDFVNQIFPKKYKVEMILTEEEDVLYAVDGDLTVWKSKEGYLPVLTLLLDKRIGLKTVIVDMGAVRFVTNGADIMRPGITRIDDEIKKGEIVRIADENNNRTLAVGKTMFDAEEMRQMKSGKVVKNLHTINDSVWEFAKNFH
;
A
#
# COMPACT_ATOMS: atom_id res chain seq x y z
N MET A 1 8.96 17.62 0.23
CA MET A 1 8.41 18.25 -0.99
C MET A 1 6.92 17.99 -0.97
N SER A 2 6.10 19.02 -1.13
CA SER A 2 4.64 18.89 -1.17
C SER A 2 4.23 18.39 -2.55
N MET A 3 3.48 17.30 -2.59
CA MET A 3 2.91 16.75 -3.83
C MET A 3 1.79 17.66 -4.33
N ASN A 4 1.84 18.08 -5.59
CA ASN A 4 0.89 19.03 -6.18
C ASN A 4 0.01 18.35 -7.23
N ILE A 5 -1.24 18.81 -7.35
CA ILE A 5 -2.19 18.29 -8.33
C ILE A 5 -1.97 18.97 -9.69
N LYS A 6 -1.69 18.17 -10.71
CA LYS A 6 -1.64 18.61 -12.12
C LYS A 6 -3.03 18.54 -12.77
N GLN A 7 -3.78 17.49 -12.51
CA GLN A 7 -5.14 17.30 -13.03
C GLN A 7 -5.99 16.48 -12.05
N ARG A 8 -7.24 16.89 -11.83
CA ARG A 8 -8.22 16.15 -11.01
C ARG A 8 -9.56 16.13 -11.73
N HIS A 9 -10.16 14.94 -11.89
CA HIS A 9 -11.49 14.81 -12.48
C HIS A 9 -12.17 13.49 -12.09
N PHE A 10 -13.51 13.49 -12.15
CA PHE A 10 -14.28 12.25 -12.04
C PHE A 10 -14.07 11.37 -13.28
N ILE A 11 -13.81 10.09 -13.07
CA ILE A 11 -13.64 9.12 -14.16
C ILE A 11 -14.94 8.41 -14.52
N LYS A 12 -15.05 7.96 -15.77
CA LYS A 12 -16.25 7.31 -16.30
C LYS A 12 -16.39 5.88 -15.79
N SER A 13 -17.61 5.33 -15.87
CA SER A 13 -17.91 3.95 -15.46
C SER A 13 -17.03 2.90 -16.15
N SER A 14 -16.62 3.13 -17.41
CA SER A 14 -15.70 2.25 -18.13
C SER A 14 -14.29 2.23 -17.54
N GLU A 15 -13.78 3.40 -17.12
CA GLU A 15 -12.46 3.53 -16.48
C GLU A 15 -12.47 2.95 -15.07
N ILE A 16 -13.57 3.17 -14.32
CA ILE A 16 -13.80 2.54 -13.01
C ILE A 16 -13.80 1.02 -13.14
N LYS A 17 -14.46 0.48 -14.18
CA LYS A 17 -14.48 -0.96 -14.45
C LYS A 17 -13.07 -1.49 -14.70
N GLN A 18 -12.28 -0.81 -15.53
CA GLN A 18 -10.89 -1.18 -15.80
C GLN A 18 -10.05 -1.16 -14.52
N LEU A 19 -10.14 -0.09 -13.71
CA LEU A 19 -9.45 0.01 -12.43
C LEU A 19 -9.77 -1.17 -11.51
N LYS A 20 -11.06 -1.53 -11.38
CA LYS A 20 -11.50 -2.67 -10.58
C LYS A 20 -10.95 -3.99 -11.10
N GLU A 21 -10.92 -4.19 -12.41
CA GLU A 21 -10.34 -5.40 -13.01
C GLU A 21 -8.84 -5.51 -12.74
N ASP A 22 -8.11 -4.41 -12.81
CA ASP A 22 -6.67 -4.39 -12.54
C ASP A 22 -6.37 -4.63 -11.05
N LEU A 23 -7.14 -4.01 -10.15
CA LEU A 23 -7.05 -4.27 -8.72
C LEU A 23 -7.41 -5.72 -8.37
N LYS A 24 -8.44 -6.28 -9.00
CA LYS A 24 -8.84 -7.68 -8.82
C LYS A 24 -7.75 -8.65 -9.25
N LYS A 25 -7.07 -8.38 -10.37
CA LYS A 25 -5.95 -9.20 -10.85
C LYS A 25 -4.75 -9.15 -9.90
N GLN A 26 -4.47 -7.99 -9.32
CA GLN A 26 -3.32 -7.81 -8.42
C GLN A 26 -3.60 -8.33 -7.00
N TYR A 27 -4.84 -8.21 -6.51
CA TYR A 27 -5.25 -8.60 -5.18
C TYR A 27 -6.29 -9.72 -5.25
N ASN A 28 -7.58 -9.38 -5.16
CA ASN A 28 -8.73 -10.27 -5.31
C ASN A 28 -10.04 -9.46 -5.28
N ASP A 29 -11.19 -10.13 -5.37
CA ASP A 29 -12.51 -9.49 -5.25
C ASP A 29 -12.77 -8.88 -3.87
N ASP A 30 -12.28 -9.51 -2.79
CA ASP A 30 -12.49 -9.04 -1.42
C ASP A 30 -11.88 -7.66 -1.20
N PHE A 31 -10.63 -7.47 -1.64
CA PHE A 31 -9.92 -6.19 -1.60
C PHE A 31 -10.67 -5.10 -2.37
N VAL A 32 -11.19 -5.42 -3.57
CA VAL A 32 -11.98 -4.48 -4.36
C VAL A 32 -13.28 -4.09 -3.64
N ASN A 33 -13.95 -5.05 -3.00
CA ASN A 33 -15.20 -4.78 -2.27
C ASN A 33 -14.97 -3.94 -1.00
N GLN A 34 -13.79 -4.03 -0.37
CA GLN A 34 -13.42 -3.19 0.77
C GLN A 34 -13.14 -1.73 0.35
N ILE A 35 -12.64 -1.50 -0.87
CA ILE A 35 -12.36 -0.14 -1.38
C ILE A 35 -13.62 0.53 -1.94
N PHE A 36 -14.46 -0.22 -2.67
CA PHE A 36 -15.58 0.36 -3.42
C PHE A 36 -16.93 -0.05 -2.80
N PRO A 37 -17.68 0.88 -2.17
CA PRO A 37 -19.01 0.58 -1.64
C PRO A 37 -20.04 0.37 -2.78
N LYS A 38 -21.33 0.19 -2.45
CA LYS A 38 -22.38 -0.08 -3.47
C LYS A 38 -22.62 1.08 -4.43
N LYS A 39 -22.51 2.33 -3.95
CA LYS A 39 -22.67 3.55 -4.74
C LYS A 39 -21.53 4.49 -4.36
N TYR A 40 -20.80 4.95 -5.36
CA TYR A 40 -19.61 5.77 -5.18
C TYR A 40 -19.34 6.61 -6.42
N LYS A 41 -18.52 7.64 -6.24
CA LYS A 41 -17.85 8.36 -7.33
C LYS A 41 -16.34 8.16 -7.18
N VAL A 42 -15.65 8.07 -8.31
CA VAL A 42 -14.19 7.96 -8.33
C VAL A 42 -13.60 9.18 -9.01
N GLU A 43 -12.66 9.83 -8.34
CA GLU A 43 -11.82 10.86 -8.92
C GLU A 43 -10.45 10.28 -9.23
N MET A 44 -9.90 10.63 -10.38
CA MET A 44 -8.49 10.43 -10.69
C MET A 44 -7.75 11.75 -10.51
N ILE A 45 -6.61 11.66 -9.82
CA ILE A 45 -5.71 12.76 -9.52
C ILE A 45 -4.35 12.42 -10.13
N LEU A 46 -3.95 13.17 -11.15
CA LEU A 46 -2.61 13.15 -11.71
C LEU A 46 -1.79 14.24 -11.02
N THR A 47 -0.63 13.88 -10.48
CA THR A 47 0.26 14.84 -9.83
C THR A 47 1.33 15.38 -10.78
N GLU A 48 2.04 16.42 -10.35
CA GLU A 48 3.15 16.98 -11.12
C GLU A 48 4.30 15.97 -11.32
N GLU A 49 4.47 15.05 -10.37
CA GLU A 49 5.44 13.95 -10.41
C GLU A 49 4.99 12.75 -11.28
N GLU A 50 3.87 12.90 -12.00
CA GLU A 50 3.26 11.87 -12.86
C GLU A 50 2.70 10.65 -12.11
N ASP A 51 2.55 10.74 -10.79
CA ASP A 51 1.82 9.75 -10.02
C ASP A 51 0.31 9.88 -10.27
N VAL A 52 -0.37 8.74 -10.35
CA VAL A 52 -1.82 8.67 -10.50
C VAL A 52 -2.45 8.14 -9.22
N LEU A 53 -3.26 8.95 -8.57
CA LEU A 53 -4.01 8.58 -7.38
C LEU A 53 -5.51 8.50 -7.70
N TYR A 54 -6.23 7.68 -6.95
CA TYR A 54 -7.67 7.55 -7.05
C TYR A 54 -8.32 7.84 -5.71
N ALA A 55 -9.30 8.73 -5.71
CA ALA A 55 -10.14 8.98 -4.55
C ALA A 55 -11.54 8.37 -4.76
N VAL A 56 -12.07 7.71 -3.73
CA VAL A 56 -13.42 7.13 -3.73
C VAL A 56 -14.24 7.91 -2.71
N ASP A 57 -15.29 8.58 -3.18
CA ASP A 57 -16.15 9.45 -2.36
C ASP A 57 -15.39 10.48 -1.49
N GLY A 58 -14.29 11.02 -2.03
CA GLY A 58 -13.47 12.05 -1.37
C GLY A 58 -12.31 11.50 -0.54
N ASP A 59 -12.24 10.18 -0.32
CA ASP A 59 -11.10 9.55 0.37
C ASP A 59 -10.05 9.08 -0.63
N LEU A 60 -8.79 9.47 -0.45
CA LEU A 60 -7.69 8.95 -1.26
C LEU A 60 -7.46 7.47 -0.94
N THR A 61 -7.62 6.59 -1.92
CA THR A 61 -7.69 5.14 -1.68
C THR A 61 -6.57 4.34 -2.33
N VAL A 62 -6.24 4.64 -3.58
CA VAL A 62 -5.32 3.84 -4.39
C VAL A 62 -4.32 4.75 -5.08
N TRP A 63 -3.06 4.35 -5.04
CA TRP A 63 -1.96 4.95 -5.78
C TRP A 63 -1.48 3.97 -6.85
N LYS A 64 -1.54 4.38 -8.12
CA LYS A 64 -0.93 3.65 -9.24
C LYS A 64 0.53 4.09 -9.37
N SER A 65 1.40 3.35 -8.68
CA SER A 65 2.84 3.51 -8.75
C SER A 65 3.44 2.74 -9.94
N LYS A 66 4.74 2.93 -10.18
CA LYS A 66 5.50 2.11 -11.14
C LYS A 66 5.56 0.62 -10.76
N GLU A 67 5.32 0.30 -9.49
CA GLU A 67 5.41 -1.06 -8.94
C GLU A 67 4.05 -1.78 -8.91
N GLY A 68 2.98 -1.10 -9.34
CA GLY A 68 1.60 -1.58 -9.32
C GLY A 68 0.68 -0.65 -8.52
N TYR A 69 -0.54 -1.12 -8.30
CA TYR A 69 -1.52 -0.41 -7.48
C TYR A 69 -1.24 -0.65 -6.00
N LEU A 70 -1.03 0.42 -5.25
CA LEU A 70 -0.80 0.40 -3.82
C LEU A 70 -2.01 1.02 -3.11
N PRO A 71 -2.56 0.40 -2.06
CA PRO A 71 -3.48 1.12 -1.20
C PRO A 71 -2.73 2.25 -0.48
N VAL A 72 -3.41 3.39 -0.34
CA VAL A 72 -2.90 4.50 0.45
C VAL A 72 -2.91 4.11 1.93
N LEU A 73 -1.81 4.40 2.63
CA LEU A 73 -1.54 3.92 3.98
C LEU A 73 -2.60 4.35 5.02
N THR A 74 -3.27 5.47 4.79
CA THR A 74 -4.38 5.96 5.63
C THR A 74 -5.51 4.94 5.73
N LEU A 75 -5.84 4.23 4.64
CA LEU A 75 -6.86 3.16 4.67
C LEU A 75 -6.46 1.98 5.55
N LEU A 76 -5.16 1.65 5.58
CA LEU A 76 -4.61 0.55 6.37
C LEU A 76 -4.51 0.90 7.86
N LEU A 77 -4.28 2.17 8.18
CA LEU A 77 -4.25 2.67 9.56
C LEU A 77 -5.63 2.62 10.20
N ASP A 78 -6.68 2.95 9.44
CA ASP A 78 -8.07 2.86 9.88
C ASP A 78 -8.61 1.42 9.90
N LYS A 79 -7.78 0.44 9.52
CA LYS A 79 -8.16 -0.98 9.36
C LYS A 79 -9.38 -1.18 8.43
N ARG A 80 -9.57 -0.27 7.46
CA ARG A 80 -10.66 -0.33 6.47
C ARG A 80 -10.42 -1.39 5.40
N ILE A 81 -9.15 -1.78 5.19
CA ILE A 81 -8.75 -2.80 4.23
C ILE A 81 -7.79 -3.81 4.86
N GLY A 82 -7.89 -5.06 4.42
CA GLY A 82 -6.99 -6.16 4.81
C GLY A 82 -5.89 -6.40 3.77
N LEU A 83 -4.68 -6.68 4.25
CA LEU A 83 -3.57 -7.18 3.44
C LEU A 83 -2.80 -8.23 4.23
N LYS A 84 -2.16 -9.15 3.50
CA LYS A 84 -1.14 -10.03 4.09
C LYS A 84 -0.06 -9.16 4.74
N THR A 85 0.43 -9.62 5.88
CA THR A 85 1.22 -8.81 6.80
C THR A 85 2.60 -9.43 7.06
N VAL A 86 3.60 -8.56 7.12
CA VAL A 86 4.92 -8.84 7.68
C VAL A 86 5.07 -8.01 8.96
N ILE A 87 5.36 -8.68 10.07
CA ILE A 87 5.56 -8.03 11.37
C ILE A 87 7.05 -7.83 11.59
N VAL A 88 7.43 -6.61 11.96
CA VAL A 88 8.80 -6.23 12.27
C VAL A 88 8.99 -5.95 13.76
N ASP A 89 10.21 -6.17 14.24
CA ASP A 89 10.60 -5.80 15.60
C ASP A 89 10.63 -4.28 15.80
N MET A 90 10.66 -3.86 17.06
CA MET A 90 10.72 -2.44 17.41
C MET A 90 12.00 -1.73 16.96
N GLY A 91 13.11 -2.45 16.77
CA GLY A 91 14.38 -1.91 16.28
C GLY A 91 14.32 -1.51 14.80
N ALA A 92 13.52 -2.23 14.01
CA ALA A 92 13.31 -1.97 12.59
C ALA A 92 12.37 -0.79 12.32
N VAL A 93 11.46 -0.45 13.25
CA VAL A 93 10.39 0.55 13.06
C VAL A 93 10.92 1.87 12.51
N ARG A 94 11.95 2.46 13.14
CA ARG A 94 12.53 3.74 12.73
C ARG A 94 13.03 3.70 11.28
N PHE A 95 13.63 2.58 10.86
CA PHE A 95 14.16 2.43 9.51
C PHE A 95 13.02 2.30 8.50
N VAL A 96 11.99 1.50 8.81
CA VAL A 96 10.81 1.33 7.95
C VAL A 96 10.06 2.64 7.74
N THR A 97 9.84 3.41 8.81
CA THR A 97 9.19 4.74 8.73
C THR A 97 10.05 5.79 8.00
N ASN A 98 11.36 5.55 7.87
CA ASN A 98 12.26 6.39 7.10
C ASN A 98 12.41 5.92 5.64
N GLY A 99 11.58 4.96 5.19
CA GLY A 99 11.57 4.47 3.81
C GLY A 99 12.62 3.40 3.51
N ALA A 100 13.30 2.85 4.51
CA ALA A 100 14.23 1.75 4.30
C ALA A 100 13.48 0.46 3.93
N ASP A 101 14.10 -0.36 3.09
CA ASP A 101 13.63 -1.69 2.77
C ASP A 101 13.70 -2.62 4.00
N ILE A 102 12.85 -3.64 4.00
CA ILE A 102 12.74 -4.55 5.14
C ILE A 102 13.78 -5.65 4.98
N MET A 103 14.63 -5.74 6.00
CA MET A 103 15.67 -6.75 6.10
C MET A 103 15.16 -7.94 6.91
N ARG A 104 15.50 -9.16 6.48
CA ARG A 104 15.06 -10.40 7.13
C ARG A 104 15.30 -10.45 8.65
N PRO A 105 16.44 -9.99 9.20
CA PRO A 105 16.68 -10.05 10.64
C PRO A 105 15.67 -9.25 11.47
N GLY A 106 15.10 -8.19 10.90
CA GLY A 106 14.12 -7.33 11.58
C GLY A 106 12.69 -7.86 11.53
N ILE A 107 12.44 -9.03 10.93
CA ILE A 107 11.10 -9.62 10.80
C ILE A 107 10.88 -10.67 11.89
N THR A 108 9.81 -10.49 12.65
CA THR A 108 9.39 -11.40 13.73
C THR A 108 8.28 -12.34 13.31
N ARG A 109 7.39 -11.95 12.38
CA ARG A 109 6.34 -12.81 11.83
C ARG A 109 6.08 -12.54 10.34
N ILE A 110 5.68 -13.58 9.63
CA ILE A 110 5.38 -13.57 8.18
C ILE A 110 4.12 -14.39 7.97
N ASP A 111 3.10 -13.81 7.33
CA ASP A 111 1.92 -14.55 6.90
C ASP A 111 2.27 -15.66 5.89
N ASP A 112 1.81 -16.88 6.16
CA ASP A 112 2.16 -18.11 5.42
C ASP A 112 1.76 -18.06 3.94
N GLU A 113 0.72 -17.30 3.63
CA GLU A 113 0.19 -17.21 2.26
C GLU A 113 0.92 -16.21 1.38
N ILE A 114 1.91 -15.48 1.92
CA ILE A 114 2.68 -14.49 1.15
C ILE A 114 3.42 -15.16 0.00
N LYS A 115 3.22 -14.64 -1.21
CA LYS A 115 3.94 -15.01 -2.42
C LYS A 115 4.90 -13.90 -2.85
N LYS A 116 5.91 -14.27 -3.62
CA LYS A 116 6.86 -13.34 -4.24
C LYS A 116 6.13 -12.35 -5.15
N GLY A 117 6.48 -11.07 -5.02
CA GLY A 117 5.93 -9.98 -5.83
C GLY A 117 4.59 -9.42 -5.33
N GLU A 118 4.01 -9.98 -4.27
CA GLU A 118 2.77 -9.48 -3.67
C GLU A 118 3.00 -8.20 -2.89
N ILE A 119 1.95 -7.38 -2.84
CA ILE A 119 1.91 -6.19 -1.99
C ILE A 119 1.44 -6.60 -0.60
N VAL A 120 2.21 -6.21 0.40
CA VAL A 120 2.00 -6.55 1.81
C VAL A 120 2.03 -5.31 2.67
N ARG A 121 1.39 -5.43 3.83
CA ARG A 121 1.46 -4.44 4.90
C ARG A 121 2.59 -4.78 5.85
N ILE A 122 3.35 -3.77 6.26
CA ILE A 122 4.39 -3.90 7.28
C ILE A 122 3.86 -3.27 8.56
N ALA A 123 3.90 -4.01 9.67
CA ALA A 123 3.40 -3.54 10.96
C ALA A 123 4.35 -3.87 12.12
N ASP A 124 4.25 -3.14 13.23
CA ASP A 124 5.07 -3.38 14.42
C ASP A 124 4.53 -4.56 15.27
N GLU A 125 5.44 -5.24 15.97
CA GLU A 125 5.10 -6.39 16.82
C GLU A 125 4.26 -6.06 18.07
N ASN A 126 4.35 -4.83 18.57
CA ASN A 126 3.69 -4.45 19.84
C ASN A 126 2.22 -4.12 19.65
N ASN A 127 1.90 -3.30 18.64
CA ASN A 127 0.57 -2.72 18.45
C ASN A 127 -0.09 -3.16 17.14
N ASN A 128 0.64 -3.88 16.29
CA ASN A 128 0.21 -4.23 14.94
C ASN A 128 -0.24 -2.99 14.14
N ARG A 129 0.43 -1.85 14.38
CA ARG A 129 0.20 -0.59 13.68
C ARG A 129 0.92 -0.67 12.34
N THR A 130 0.18 -0.37 11.28
CA THR A 130 0.73 -0.27 9.95
C THR A 130 1.79 0.84 9.87
N LEU A 131 2.97 0.48 9.39
CA LEU A 131 4.11 1.39 9.20
C LEU A 131 4.33 1.70 7.72
N ALA A 132 4.17 0.70 6.86
CA ALA A 132 4.43 0.81 5.43
C ALA A 132 3.63 -0.21 4.61
N VAL A 133 3.61 0.01 3.31
CA VAL A 133 3.24 -0.95 2.26
C VAL A 133 4.51 -1.27 1.48
N GLY A 134 4.70 -2.55 1.20
CA GLY A 134 5.88 -3.01 0.48
C GLY A 134 5.57 -4.16 -0.46
N LYS A 135 6.55 -4.50 -1.29
CA LYS A 135 6.48 -5.59 -2.27
C LYS A 135 7.47 -6.67 -1.92
N THR A 136 6.99 -7.89 -1.80
CA THR A 136 7.78 -9.05 -1.37
C THR A 136 8.76 -9.46 -2.47
N MET A 137 9.99 -9.79 -2.09
CA MET A 137 11.03 -10.25 -3.02
C MET A 137 11.11 -11.79 -3.10
N PHE A 138 10.52 -12.45 -2.11
CA PHE A 138 10.52 -13.89 -1.89
C PHE A 138 9.14 -14.31 -1.38
N ASP A 139 8.84 -15.60 -1.42
CA ASP A 139 7.65 -16.12 -0.72
C ASP A 139 7.90 -16.35 0.79
N ALA A 140 6.84 -16.67 1.53
CA ALA A 140 6.91 -16.84 2.97
C ALA A 140 7.92 -17.93 3.41
N GLU A 141 8.03 -19.02 2.65
CA GLU A 141 8.91 -20.14 3.00
C GLU A 141 10.38 -19.76 2.78
N GLU A 142 10.69 -19.19 1.61
CA GLU A 142 12.01 -18.66 1.29
C GLU A 142 12.46 -17.64 2.34
N MET A 143 11.59 -16.69 2.70
CA MET A 143 11.91 -15.69 3.73
C MET A 143 12.24 -16.35 5.07
N ARG A 144 11.53 -17.39 5.49
CA ARG A 144 11.80 -18.09 6.76
C ARG A 144 13.17 -18.76 6.77
N GLN A 145 13.61 -19.31 5.64
CA GLN A 145 14.90 -19.99 5.51
C GLN A 145 16.09 -19.01 5.46
N MET A 146 15.85 -17.76 5.06
CA MET A 146 16.87 -16.71 5.02
C MET A 146 17.28 -16.26 6.43
N LYS A 147 18.58 -16.01 6.61
CA LYS A 147 19.16 -15.44 7.85
C LYS A 147 19.41 -13.93 7.76
N SER A 148 19.60 -13.41 6.56
CA SER A 148 19.93 -12.01 6.32
C SER A 148 19.51 -11.59 4.91
N GLY A 149 19.64 -10.30 4.60
CA GLY A 149 19.31 -9.74 3.28
C GLY A 149 17.95 -9.05 3.25
N LYS A 150 17.73 -8.32 2.16
CA LYS A 150 16.50 -7.59 1.87
C LYS A 150 15.44 -8.57 1.40
N VAL A 151 14.23 -8.47 1.95
CA VAL A 151 13.14 -9.41 1.63
C VAL A 151 11.82 -8.73 1.25
N VAL A 152 11.62 -7.48 1.64
CA VAL A 152 10.48 -6.66 1.17
C VAL A 152 11.02 -5.29 0.76
N LYS A 153 10.67 -4.86 -0.45
CA LYS A 153 10.93 -3.51 -0.94
C LYS A 153 9.90 -2.56 -0.35
N ASN A 154 10.33 -1.48 0.29
CA ASN A 154 9.44 -0.47 0.83
C ASN A 154 8.94 0.44 -0.30
N LEU A 155 7.63 0.62 -0.40
CA LEU A 155 7.00 1.36 -1.50
C LEU A 155 6.19 2.57 -1.04
N HIS A 156 5.60 2.50 0.13
CA HIS A 156 4.79 3.58 0.69
C HIS A 156 4.89 3.53 2.21
N THR A 157 5.21 4.62 2.89
CA THR A 157 5.44 4.65 4.34
C THR A 157 4.87 5.90 4.98
N ILE A 158 4.76 5.89 6.30
CA ILE A 158 4.37 7.08 7.07
C ILE A 158 5.37 8.21 6.76
N ASN A 159 4.86 9.43 6.57
CA ASN A 159 5.62 10.64 6.23
C ASN A 159 6.23 10.71 4.82
N ASP A 160 5.89 9.78 3.92
CA ASP A 160 6.20 10.01 2.50
C ASP A 160 5.24 11.03 1.85
N SER A 161 5.56 11.43 0.61
CA SER A 161 4.83 12.48 -0.10
C SER A 161 3.35 12.13 -0.29
N VAL A 162 3.03 10.87 -0.61
CA VAL A 162 1.65 10.41 -0.80
C VAL A 162 0.89 10.38 0.52
N TRP A 163 1.54 9.99 1.62
CA TRP A 163 0.92 9.97 2.95
C TRP A 163 0.60 11.38 3.44
N GLU A 164 1.53 12.32 3.30
CA GLU A 164 1.29 13.73 3.67
C GLU A 164 0.24 14.37 2.76
N PHE A 165 0.24 14.03 1.47
CA PHE A 165 -0.80 14.47 0.55
C PHE A 165 -2.18 13.95 0.98
N ALA A 166 -2.29 12.65 1.29
CA ALA A 166 -3.53 12.01 1.72
C ALA A 166 -4.13 12.63 2.99
N LYS A 167 -3.28 13.03 3.95
CA LYS A 167 -3.75 13.65 5.21
C LYS A 167 -4.41 15.01 5.01
N ASN A 168 -4.02 15.73 3.97
CA ASN A 168 -4.54 17.05 3.65
C ASN A 168 -5.51 17.02 2.46
N PHE A 169 -5.87 15.81 1.99
CA PHE A 169 -6.72 15.62 0.83
C PHE A 169 -8.18 15.84 1.20
N HIS A 170 -8.71 17.01 0.84
CA HIS A 170 -10.11 17.41 1.00
C HIS A 170 -10.60 18.09 -0.28
#